data_AF-A0A7Y6MYA8-F1
#
_entry.id   AF-A0A7Y6MYA8-F1
#
_cell.length_a   1.000
_cell.length_b   1.000
_cell.length_c   1.000
_cell.angle_alpha   90.00
_cell.angle_beta   90.00
_cell.angle_gamma   90.00
#
_symmetry.space_group_name_H-M   'P 1'
#
loop_
_entity.id
_entity.type
_entity.pdbx_description
1 polymer ?
#
loop_
_entity_poly.entity_id
_entity_poly.type
_entity_poly.pdbx_seq_one_letter_code
_entity_poly.pdbx_strand_id
1 'polypeptide(L)' 'MNHQQLEKDIEHLEQIISHISAEDRIPLSYWRNRLQHVSGAVIVPAQATRVKRLDAALCALEKRQKA' A
#
# COMPACT_ATOMS: atom_id res chain seq x y z
N MET A 1 15.67 -0.13 8.07
CA MET A 1 15.17 -1.10 7.08
C MET A 1 16.07 -1.05 5.87
N ASN A 2 16.38 -2.21 5.25
CA ASN A 2 17.23 -2.26 4.07
C ASN A 2 16.44 -1.78 2.84
N HIS A 3 17.05 -0.96 1.98
CA HIS A 3 16.35 -0.31 0.86
C HIS A 3 15.66 -1.35 -0.08
N GLN A 4 16.33 -2.48 -0.31
CA GLN A 4 15.80 -3.59 -1.10
C GLN A 4 14.58 -4.27 -0.48
N GLN A 5 14.49 -4.30 0.86
CA GLN A 5 13.33 -4.89 1.54
C GLN A 5 12.10 -4.00 1.37
N LEU A 6 12.32 -2.69 1.39
CA LEU A 6 11.28 -1.68 1.20
C LEU A 6 10.75 -1.71 -0.23
N GLU A 7 11.64 -1.85 -1.22
CA GLU A 7 11.23 -2.02 -2.62
C GLU A 7 10.37 -3.26 -2.81
N LYS A 8 10.78 -4.40 -2.26
CA LYS A 8 9.96 -5.62 -2.28
C LYS A 8 8.61 -5.44 -1.59
N ASP A 9 8.56 -4.69 -0.49
CA ASP A 9 7.30 -4.40 0.20
C ASP A 9 6.38 -3.53 -0.66
N ILE A 10 6.93 -2.51 -1.33
CA ILE A 10 6.18 -1.64 -2.25
C ILE A 10 5.65 -2.44 -3.45
N GLU A 11 6.49 -3.27 -4.08
CA GLU A 11 6.06 -4.12 -5.19
C GLU A 11 4.96 -5.09 -4.76
N HIS A 12 5.11 -5.69 -3.59
CA HIS A 12 4.11 -6.59 -3.03
C HIS A 12 2.80 -5.85 -2.73
N LEU A 13 2.87 -4.63 -2.18
CA LEU A 13 1.69 -3.79 -1.97
C LEU A 13 1.01 -3.41 -3.29
N GLU A 14 1.75 -3.12 -4.35
CA GLU A 14 1.19 -2.83 -5.68
C GLU A 14 0.44 -4.02 -6.26
N GLN A 15 1.01 -5.23 -6.15
CA GLN A 15 0.33 -6.45 -6.57
C GLN A 15 -0.91 -6.70 -5.70
N ILE A 16 -0.76 -6.71 -4.38
CA ILE A 16 -1.88 -7.00 -3.47
C ILE A 16 -3.00 -5.98 -3.66
N ILE A 17 -2.73 -4.67 -3.64
CA ILE A 17 -3.78 -3.64 -3.79
C ILE A 17 -4.52 -3.77 -5.13
N SER A 18 -3.85 -4.20 -6.20
CA SER A 18 -4.51 -4.50 -7.47
C SER A 18 -5.37 -5.78 -7.44
N HIS A 19 -5.08 -6.70 -6.51
CA HIS A 19 -5.77 -7.97 -6.31
C HIS A 19 -6.72 -7.99 -5.11
N ILE A 20 -6.75 -6.95 -4.27
CA ILE A 20 -7.69 -6.83 -3.15
C ILE A 20 -9.10 -6.73 -3.74
N SER A 21 -9.84 -7.83 -3.61
CA SER A 21 -11.28 -7.87 -3.78
C SER A 21 -11.97 -7.68 -2.43
N ALA A 22 -13.28 -7.38 -2.46
CA ALA A 22 -14.09 -7.21 -1.25
C ALA A 22 -14.08 -8.44 -0.31
N GLU A 23 -13.69 -9.61 -0.83
CA GLU A 23 -13.55 -10.88 -0.10
C GLU A 23 -12.16 -11.11 0.53
N ASP A 24 -11.24 -10.14 0.44
CA ASP A 24 -9.92 -10.32 1.03
C ASP A 24 -10.02 -10.47 2.56
N ARG A 25 -9.30 -11.47 3.09
CA ARG A 25 -9.32 -11.80 4.52
C ARG A 25 -8.64 -10.72 5.36
N ILE A 26 -7.85 -9.84 4.75
CA ILE A 26 -7.10 -8.82 5.46
C ILE A 26 -7.83 -7.47 5.34
N PRO A 27 -8.16 -6.82 6.47
CA PRO A 27 -8.88 -5.55 6.46
C PRO A 27 -8.03 -4.45 5.82
N LEU A 28 -8.67 -3.54 5.08
CA LEU A 28 -8.01 -2.38 4.45
C LEU A 28 -7.20 -1.55 5.47
N SER A 29 -7.65 -1.48 6.73
CA SER A 29 -6.94 -0.83 7.83
C SER A 29 -5.54 -1.40 8.08
N TYR A 30 -5.34 -2.71 7.87
CA TYR A 30 -4.02 -3.34 8.00
C TYR A 30 -3.08 -2.86 6.88
N TRP A 31 -3.55 -2.83 5.64
CA TRP A 31 -2.80 -2.33 4.49
C TRP A 31 -2.47 -0.85 4.64
N ARG A 32 -3.38 -0.06 5.20
CA ARG A 32 -3.18 1.37 5.48
C ARG A 32 -2.06 1.58 6.49
N ASN A 33 -2.06 0.81 7.58
CA ASN A 33 -0.99 0.86 8.58
C ASN A 33 0.37 0.46 7.98
N ARG A 34 0.40 -0.59 7.15
CA ARG A 34 1.62 -1.02 6.45
C ARG A 34 2.15 0.06 5.51
N LEU A 35 1.27 0.72 4.75
CA LEU A 35 1.66 1.82 3.88
C LEU A 35 2.23 3.02 4.67
N GLN A 36 1.68 3.32 5.85
CA GLN A 36 2.24 4.36 6.72
C GLN A 36 3.63 4.00 7.25
N HIS A 37 3.86 2.73 7.60
CA HIS A 37 5.20 2.25 7.96
C HIS A 37 6.20 2.40 6.80
N VAL A 38 5.80 2.08 5.58
CA VAL A 38 6.64 2.25 4.37
C VAL A 38 6.90 3.74 4.09
N SER A 39 5.86 4.58 4.23
CA SER A 39 5.97 6.04 4.02
C SER A 39 6.79 6.75 5.10
N GLY A 40 6.87 6.18 6.31
CA GLY A 40 7.71 6.70 7.40
C GLY A 40 9.17 6.27 7.31
N ALA A 41 9.51 5.33 6.43
CA ALA A 41 10.88 4.93 6.16
C ALA A 41 11.56 5.92 5.21
N VAL A 42 12.91 5.91 5.19
CA VAL A 42 13.70 6.70 4.25
C VAL A 42 13.54 6.10 2.84
N ILE A 43 12.60 6.66 2.07
CA ILE A 43 12.27 6.27 0.70
C ILE A 43 12.90 7.22 -0.32
N VAL A 44 13.29 6.69 -1.48
CA VAL A 44 13.71 7.53 -2.62
C VAL A 44 12.49 8.17 -3.31
N PRO A 45 12.66 9.28 -4.06
CA PRO A 45 11.55 9.98 -4.73
C PRO A 45 10.71 9.08 -5.68
N ALA A 46 11.35 8.08 -6.30
CA ALA A 46 10.67 7.09 -7.13
C ALA A 46 9.70 6.22 -6.31
N GLN A 47 10.12 5.76 -5.14
CA GLN A 47 9.29 5.00 -4.20
C GLN A 47 8.16 5.87 -3.62
N ALA A 48 8.44 7.13 -3.29
CA ALA A 48 7.43 8.08 -2.81
C ALA A 48 6.27 8.27 -3.80
N THR A 49 6.58 8.30 -5.10
CA THR A 49 5.55 8.40 -6.16
C THR A 49 4.69 7.14 -6.21
N ARG A 50 5.28 5.96 -6.06
CA ARG A 50 4.55 4.67 -6.01
C ARG A 50 3.67 4.58 -4.76
N VAL A 51 4.22 4.94 -3.60
CA VAL A 51 3.48 4.97 -2.32
C VAL A 51 2.27 5.92 -2.40
N LYS A 52 2.40 7.09 -3.02
CA LYS A 52 1.25 7.98 -3.27
C LYS A 52 0.16 7.35 -4.14
N ARG A 53 0.54 6.58 -5.17
CA ARG A 53 -0.43 5.87 -6.02
C ARG A 53 -1.15 4.77 -5.24
N LEU A 54 -0.41 4.04 -4.41
CA LEU A 54 -0.97 3.01 -3.51
C LEU A 54 -1.95 3.62 -2.52
N ASP A 55 -1.63 4.76 -1.92
CA ASP A 55 -2.50 5.48 -1.00
C ASP A 55 -3.82 5.88 -1.66
N ALA A 56 -3.76 6.43 -2.89
CA ALA A 56 -4.93 6.79 -3.65
C ALA A 56 -5.80 5.57 -4.02
N ALA A 57 -5.17 4.46 -4.42
CA ALA A 57 -5.87 3.22 -4.75
C ALA A 57 -6.54 2.61 -3.51
N LEU A 58 -5.85 2.59 -2.36
CA LEU A 58 -6.39 2.11 -1.10
C LEU A 58 -7.56 2.98 -0.62
N CYS A 59 -7.44 4.30 -0.74
CA CYS A 59 -8.52 5.23 -0.42
C CYS A 59 -9.77 4.99 -1.30
N ALA A 60 -9.58 4.69 -2.59
CA ALA A 60 -10.67 4.33 -3.48
C ALA A 60 -11.32 2.99 -3.10
N LEU A 61 -10.52 1.99 -2.69
CA LEU A 61 -11.02 0.70 -2.19
C LEU A 61 -11.80 0.87 -0.89
N GLU A 62 -11.31 1.67 0.06
CA GLU A 62 -12.00 1.97 1.32
C GLU A 62 -13.34 2.65 1.09
N LYS A 63 -13.43 3.55 0.10
CA LYS A 63 -14.69 4.17 -0.30
C LYS A 63 -15.66 3.15 -0.93
N ARG A 64 -15.17 2.20 -1.71
CA ARG A 64 -15.99 1.13 -2.30
C ARG A 64 -16.48 0.12 -1.26
N GLN A 65 -15.67 -0.21 -0.25
CA GLN A 65 -16.09 -1.12 0.84
C GLN A 65 -17.13 -0.50 1.77
N LYS A 66 -17.15 0.84 1.91
CA LYS A 66 -18.12 1.56 2.76
C LYS A 66 -19.43 1.90 2.04
N ALA A 67 -19.53 1.67 0.73
CA ALA A 67 -20.73 1.92 -0.07
C ALA A 67 -21.61 0.66 -0.13
#